data_AF-A0A812T841-F1
#
_entry.id   AF-A0A812T841-F1
#
_cell.length_a   1.000
_cell.length_b   1.000
_cell.length_c   1.000
_cell.angle_alpha   90.00
_cell.angle_beta   90.00
_cell.angle_gamma   90.00
#
_symmetry.space_group_name_H-M   'P 1'
#
loop_
_entity.id
_entity.type
_entity.pdbx_description
1 polymer ?
#
loop_
_entity_poly.entity_id
_entity_poly.type
_entity_poly.pdbx_seq_one_letter_code
_entity_poly.pdbx_strand_id
1 'polypeptide(L)'
;DLDALPSGIHTLVGEEGVQLSGGQKQRVSLARAVYSGAEVVLLDDVLSALDAHVGQHVWEKAICGALDGRTRILVTHQIQYWSHPAVTRILMLRKDGSTEFLGTYQELCAEPSLQLRLSPARTGSSTQEAPAEPQPSADSKPTPAAPSREQSAQETRRTGHILRDDLLAYAKACGGLGGVSVIAVLMV
;
A
#
# COMPACT_ATOMS: atom_id res chain seq x y z
N ASP A 1 -13.00 -3.97 -13.07
CA ASP A 1 -13.42 -2.72 -12.41
C ASP A 1 -14.18 -1.79 -13.31
N LEU A 2 -13.58 -1.29 -14.39
CA LEU A 2 -14.19 -0.24 -15.21
C LEU A 2 -15.52 -0.67 -15.82
N ASP A 3 -15.63 -1.87 -16.37
CA ASP A 3 -16.88 -2.38 -16.96
C ASP A 3 -18.01 -2.57 -15.95
N ALA A 4 -17.69 -2.65 -14.66
CA ALA A 4 -18.69 -2.75 -13.59
C ALA A 4 -19.24 -1.37 -13.17
N LEU A 5 -18.64 -0.27 -13.64
CA LEU A 5 -19.10 1.08 -13.36
C LEU A 5 -20.14 1.54 -14.40
N PRO A 6 -21.17 2.31 -14.00
CA PRO A 6 -22.29 2.67 -14.88
C PRO A 6 -21.90 3.38 -16.19
N SER A 7 -20.77 4.07 -16.21
CA SER A 7 -20.25 4.79 -17.38
C SER A 7 -18.80 4.43 -17.69
N GLY A 8 -18.35 3.24 -17.26
CA GLY A 8 -16.98 2.80 -17.52
C GLY A 8 -15.94 3.78 -16.98
N ILE A 9 -14.96 4.11 -17.82
CA ILE A 9 -13.92 5.12 -17.56
C ILE A 9 -14.45 6.54 -17.36
N HIS A 10 -15.67 6.84 -17.83
CA HIS A 10 -16.30 8.16 -17.70
C HIS A 10 -17.18 8.28 -16.45
N THR A 11 -17.18 7.27 -15.58
CA THR A 11 -17.99 7.28 -14.36
C THR A 11 -17.53 8.40 -13.43
N LEU A 12 -18.44 9.34 -13.16
CA LEU A 12 -18.25 10.39 -12.17
C LEU A 12 -18.27 9.79 -10.77
N VAL A 13 -17.12 9.79 -10.10
CA VAL A 13 -16.97 9.14 -8.79
C VAL A 13 -17.41 10.04 -7.61
N GLY A 14 -17.54 11.35 -7.86
CA GLY A 14 -17.79 12.37 -6.83
C GLY A 14 -16.54 12.74 -6.03
N GLU A 15 -16.69 13.72 -5.13
CA GLU A 15 -15.63 14.15 -4.21
C GLU A 15 -15.17 12.98 -3.32
N GLU A 16 -13.87 12.90 -3.04
CA GLU A 16 -13.23 11.83 -2.26
C GLU A 16 -13.56 10.39 -2.73
N GLY A 17 -14.03 10.26 -3.97
CA GLY A 17 -14.43 9.01 -4.57
C GLY A 17 -15.57 8.28 -3.85
N VAL A 18 -16.53 9.00 -3.24
CA VAL A 18 -17.65 8.43 -2.43
C VAL A 18 -18.34 7.23 -3.09
N GLN A 19 -18.38 7.16 -4.41
CA GLN A 19 -19.05 6.07 -5.14
C GLN A 19 -18.20 4.80 -5.35
N LEU A 20 -16.95 4.74 -4.88
CA LEU A 20 -16.08 3.56 -4.96
C LEU A 20 -16.06 2.77 -3.64
N SER A 21 -15.96 1.45 -3.77
CA SER A 21 -15.59 0.59 -2.64
C SER A 21 -14.18 0.90 -2.14
N GLY A 22 -13.86 0.55 -0.89
CA GLY A 22 -12.52 0.78 -0.31
C GLY A 22 -11.38 0.19 -1.16
N GLY A 23 -11.55 -1.05 -1.62
CA GLY A 23 -10.57 -1.71 -2.51
C GLY A 23 -10.45 -1.02 -3.87
N GLN A 24 -11.54 -0.51 -4.44
CA GLN A 24 -11.49 0.28 -5.69
C GLN A 24 -10.74 1.59 -5.49
N LYS A 25 -10.97 2.31 -4.38
CA LYS A 25 -10.22 3.53 -4.03
C LYS A 25 -8.72 3.25 -3.93
N GLN A 26 -8.33 2.16 -3.27
CA GLN A 26 -6.93 1.74 -3.18
C GLN A 26 -6.33 1.44 -4.56
N ARG A 27 -7.03 0.70 -5.43
CA ARG A 27 -6.55 0.39 -6.79
C ARG A 27 -6.41 1.64 -7.66
N VAL A 28 -7.34 2.59 -7.56
CA VAL A 28 -7.22 3.88 -8.27
C VAL A 28 -6.04 4.69 -7.73
N SER A 29 -5.83 4.72 -6.41
CA SER A 29 -4.66 5.38 -5.81
C SER A 29 -3.33 4.76 -6.26
N LEU A 30 -3.25 3.42 -6.27
CA LEU A 30 -2.08 2.71 -6.76
C LEU A 30 -1.85 2.96 -8.25
N ALA A 31 -2.90 2.94 -9.07
CA ALA A 31 -2.81 3.26 -10.49
C ALA A 31 -2.24 4.68 -10.69
N ARG A 32 -2.69 5.67 -9.90
CA ARG A 32 -2.11 7.03 -9.92
C ARG A 32 -0.61 7.02 -9.61
N ALA A 33 -0.18 6.25 -8.60
CA ALA A 33 1.24 6.12 -8.28
C ALA A 33 2.04 5.52 -9.46
N VAL A 34 1.52 4.48 -10.12
CA VAL A 34 2.13 3.85 -11.30
C VAL A 34 2.29 4.85 -12.46
N TYR A 35 1.22 5.59 -12.78
CA TYR A 35 1.21 6.55 -13.89
C TYR A 35 1.94 7.87 -13.59
N SER A 36 2.28 8.16 -12.32
CA SER A 36 2.96 9.40 -11.93
C SER A 36 4.34 9.60 -12.56
N GLY A 37 4.98 8.50 -12.98
CA GLY A 37 6.34 8.49 -13.50
C GLY A 37 7.41 8.86 -12.46
N ALA A 38 7.11 8.78 -11.16
CA ALA A 38 8.07 9.06 -10.11
C ALA A 38 9.19 8.00 -10.03
N GLU A 39 10.43 8.44 -9.81
CA GLU A 39 11.59 7.54 -9.62
C GLU A 39 11.53 6.80 -8.28
N VAL A 40 10.93 7.43 -7.27
CA VAL A 40 10.73 6.87 -5.93
C VAL A 40 9.23 6.82 -5.63
N VAL A 41 8.75 5.64 -5.27
CA VAL A 41 7.33 5.38 -4.95
C VAL A 41 7.22 4.88 -3.52
N LEU A 42 6.43 5.61 -2.71
CA LEU A 42 6.08 5.22 -1.35
C LEU A 42 4.69 4.61 -1.35
N LEU A 43 4.57 3.39 -0.84
CA LEU A 43 3.33 2.63 -0.78
C LEU A 43 2.99 2.38 0.69
N ASP A 44 1.92 2.99 1.17
CA ASP A 44 1.45 2.83 2.55
C ASP A 44 0.26 1.86 2.60
N ASP A 45 0.57 0.61 2.96
CA ASP A 45 -0.36 -0.52 3.13
C ASP A 45 -1.43 -0.65 2.03
N VAL A 46 -1.01 -0.47 0.77
CA VAL A 46 -1.90 -0.41 -0.41
C VAL A 46 -2.60 -1.73 -0.76
N LEU A 47 -2.23 -2.83 -0.10
CA LEU A 47 -2.78 -4.17 -0.34
C LEU A 47 -3.78 -4.63 0.73
N SER A 48 -4.01 -3.81 1.77
CA SER A 48 -4.81 -4.21 2.93
C SER A 48 -6.31 -4.31 2.68
N ALA A 49 -6.87 -3.51 1.77
CA ALA A 49 -8.30 -3.54 1.45
C ALA A 49 -8.62 -4.39 0.21
N LEU A 50 -7.66 -5.21 -0.23
CA LEU A 50 -7.82 -6.14 -1.35
C LEU A 50 -8.00 -7.57 -0.83
N ASP A 51 -8.85 -8.34 -1.49
CA ASP A 51 -8.90 -9.78 -1.25
C ASP A 51 -7.58 -10.44 -1.66
N ALA A 52 -7.29 -11.63 -1.13
CA ALA A 52 -6.00 -12.30 -1.34
C ALA A 52 -5.67 -12.53 -2.83
N HIS A 53 -6.66 -12.83 -3.67
CA HIS A 53 -6.44 -13.11 -5.08
C HIS A 53 -6.14 -11.82 -5.86
N VAL A 54 -6.93 -10.78 -5.66
CA VAL A 54 -6.71 -9.46 -6.27
C VAL A 54 -5.42 -8.83 -5.73
N GLY A 55 -5.14 -8.98 -4.43
CA GLY A 55 -3.90 -8.52 -3.80
C GLY A 55 -2.67 -9.15 -4.44
N GLN A 56 -2.67 -10.47 -4.66
CA GLN A 56 -1.59 -11.16 -5.36
C GLN A 56 -1.44 -10.67 -6.80
N HIS A 57 -2.56 -10.51 -7.53
CA HIS A 57 -2.53 -10.00 -8.89
C HIS A 57 -1.93 -8.58 -8.97
N VAL A 58 -2.34 -7.70 -8.05
CA VAL A 58 -1.84 -6.32 -7.95
C VAL A 58 -0.36 -6.31 -7.56
N TRP A 59 0.06 -7.16 -6.62
CA TRP A 59 1.45 -7.32 -6.23
C TRP A 59 2.33 -7.69 -7.43
N GLU A 60 1.95 -8.70 -8.19
CA GLU A 60 2.73 -9.19 -9.33
C GLU A 60 2.73 -8.21 -10.50
N LYS A 61 1.56 -7.68 -10.89
CA LYS A 61 1.42 -6.88 -12.11
C LYS A 61 1.76 -5.41 -11.91
N ALA A 62 1.41 -4.83 -10.76
CA ALA A 62 1.63 -3.41 -10.50
C ALA A 62 2.95 -3.17 -9.75
N ILE A 63 3.11 -3.77 -8.57
CA ILE A 63 4.26 -3.48 -7.69
C ILE A 63 5.55 -4.10 -8.23
N CYS A 64 5.52 -5.37 -8.62
CA CYS A 64 6.69 -6.06 -9.19
C CYS A 64 6.82 -5.88 -10.69
N GLY A 65 5.75 -5.51 -11.40
CA GLY A 65 5.73 -5.36 -12.85
C GLY A 65 5.83 -3.91 -13.30
N ALA A 66 4.73 -3.17 -13.23
CA ALA A 66 4.66 -1.80 -13.76
C ALA A 66 5.58 -0.79 -13.05
N LEU A 67 5.91 -1.03 -11.78
CA LEU A 67 6.87 -0.25 -11.00
C LEU A 67 8.30 -0.84 -11.04
N ASP A 68 8.56 -1.84 -11.88
CA ASP A 68 9.91 -2.38 -12.03
C ASP A 68 10.91 -1.31 -12.50
N GLY A 69 12.17 -1.45 -12.07
CA GLY A 69 13.22 -0.47 -12.32
C GLY A 69 13.11 0.86 -11.56
N ARG A 70 12.08 1.05 -10.72
CA ARG A 70 11.92 2.22 -9.85
C ARG A 70 12.20 1.88 -8.39
N THR A 71 12.61 2.85 -7.59
CA THR A 71 12.76 2.66 -6.14
C THR A 71 11.39 2.61 -5.48
N ARG A 72 11.14 1.55 -4.71
CA ARG A 72 9.84 1.31 -4.06
C ARG A 72 10.05 1.10 -2.58
N ILE A 73 9.30 1.83 -1.75
CA ILE A 73 9.24 1.60 -0.31
C ILE A 73 7.80 1.20 0.02
N LEU A 74 7.62 -0.05 0.40
CA LEU A 74 6.32 -0.58 0.82
C LEU A 74 6.28 -0.74 2.34
N VAL A 75 5.32 -0.08 2.96
CA VAL A 75 4.90 -0.33 4.34
C VAL A 75 3.76 -1.32 4.28
N THR A 76 3.88 -2.46 4.96
CA THR A 76 2.78 -3.42 5.06
C THR A 76 2.92 -4.30 6.30
N HIS A 77 1.77 -4.75 6.80
CA HIS A 77 1.69 -5.78 7.84
C HIS A 77 1.63 -7.21 7.26
N GLN A 78 1.54 -7.35 5.93
CA GLN A 78 1.39 -8.63 5.24
C GLN A 78 2.74 -9.30 5.01
N ILE A 79 3.06 -10.30 5.86
CA ILE A 79 4.34 -11.02 5.84
C ILE A 79 4.50 -11.91 4.59
N GLN A 80 3.40 -12.30 3.94
CA GLN A 80 3.46 -13.24 2.82
C GLN A 80 4.28 -12.75 1.62
N TYR A 81 4.47 -11.44 1.46
CA TYR A 81 5.25 -10.87 0.36
C TYR A 81 6.75 -10.78 0.65
N TRP A 82 7.18 -10.97 1.89
CA TRP A 82 8.56 -10.72 2.33
C TRP A 82 9.56 -11.68 1.70
N SER A 83 9.13 -12.90 1.39
CA SER A 83 9.96 -13.93 0.74
C SER A 83 10.11 -13.73 -0.77
N HIS A 84 9.40 -12.76 -1.35
CA HIS A 84 9.37 -12.57 -2.79
C HIS A 84 10.72 -12.01 -3.29
N PRO A 85 11.28 -12.50 -4.42
CA PRO A 85 12.59 -12.07 -4.92
C PRO A 85 12.71 -10.57 -5.23
N ALA A 86 11.59 -9.90 -5.52
CA ALA A 86 11.57 -8.45 -5.76
C ALA A 86 11.80 -7.62 -4.48
N VAL A 87 11.73 -8.24 -3.29
CA VAL A 87 12.02 -7.61 -2.00
C VAL A 87 13.51 -7.71 -1.74
N THR A 88 14.19 -6.56 -1.83
CA THR A 88 15.65 -6.47 -1.67
C THR A 88 16.06 -6.35 -0.21
N ARG A 89 15.27 -5.64 0.60
CA ARG A 89 15.52 -5.39 2.03
C ARG A 89 14.21 -5.32 2.80
N ILE A 90 14.27 -5.72 4.06
CA ILE A 90 13.18 -5.69 5.03
C ILE A 90 13.65 -4.84 6.21
N LEU A 91 12.86 -3.84 6.58
CA LEU A 91 13.03 -3.02 7.76
C LEU A 91 11.88 -3.30 8.72
N MET A 92 12.19 -3.81 9.91
CA MET A 92 11.21 -3.98 10.99
C MET A 92 11.39 -2.88 12.01
N LEU A 93 10.28 -2.26 12.40
CA LEU A 93 10.24 -1.21 13.41
C LEU A 93 9.57 -1.74 14.68
N ARG A 94 10.14 -1.36 15.83
CA ARG A 94 9.50 -1.55 17.14
C ARG A 94 8.44 -0.48 17.36
N LYS A 95 7.60 -0.68 18.38
CA LYS A 95 6.53 0.27 18.77
C LYS A 95 7.05 1.65 19.17
N ASP A 96 8.30 1.73 19.62
CA ASP A 96 8.99 2.98 19.97
C ASP A 96 9.60 3.70 18.75
N GLY A 97 9.40 3.18 17.54
CA GLY A 97 9.95 3.71 16.31
C GLY A 97 11.41 3.33 16.04
N SER A 98 12.06 2.60 16.95
CA SER A 98 13.43 2.14 16.74
C SER A 98 13.49 0.93 15.81
N THR A 99 14.59 0.81 15.05
CA THR A 99 14.81 -0.32 14.16
C THR A 99 15.03 -1.59 14.95
N GLU A 100 14.20 -2.61 14.69
CA GLU A 100 14.36 -3.96 15.22
C GLU A 100 15.26 -4.80 14.33
N PHE A 101 15.07 -4.70 13.02
CA PHE A 101 15.77 -5.51 12.03
C PHE A 101 15.92 -4.71 10.73
N LEU A 102 17.09 -4.84 10.10
CA LEU A 102 17.35 -4.37 8.74
C LEU A 102 18.21 -5.40 8.03
N GLY A 103 17.69 -6.00 6.95
CA GLY A 103 18.41 -7.03 6.23
C GLY A 103 17.60 -7.65 5.11
N THR A 104 18.11 -8.74 4.54
CA THR A 104 17.40 -9.58 3.57
C THR A 104 16.45 -10.56 4.26
N TYR A 105 15.54 -11.17 3.50
CA TYR A 105 14.69 -12.24 4.01
C TYR A 105 15.50 -13.44 4.53
N GLN A 106 16.64 -13.75 3.89
CA GLN A 106 17.51 -14.85 4.34
C GLN A 106 18.16 -14.56 5.70
N GLU A 107 18.64 -13.34 5.91
CA GLU A 107 19.19 -12.90 7.19
C GLU A 107 18.12 -12.91 8.29
N LEU A 108 16.89 -12.50 7.96
CA LEU A 108 15.75 -12.58 8.88
C LEU A 108 15.45 -14.02 9.30
N CYS A 109 15.49 -14.96 8.33
CA CYS A 109 15.32 -16.39 8.58
C CYS A 109 16.54 -17.07 9.23
N ALA A 110 17.66 -16.37 9.39
CA ALA A 110 18.79 -16.88 10.16
C ALA A 110 18.67 -16.51 11.65
N GLU A 111 17.90 -15.48 11.99
CA GLU A 111 17.68 -14.99 13.35
C GLU A 111 16.54 -15.76 14.06
N PRO A 112 16.83 -16.65 15.04
CA PRO A 112 15.80 -17.49 15.66
C PRO A 112 14.81 -16.67 16.51
N SER A 113 15.29 -15.56 17.10
CA SER A 113 14.50 -14.67 17.95
C SER A 113 13.37 -13.98 17.18
N LEU A 114 13.65 -13.56 15.95
CA LEU A 114 12.68 -12.92 15.06
C LEU A 114 11.73 -13.94 14.43
N GLN A 115 12.23 -15.12 14.05
CA GLN A 115 11.41 -16.22 13.54
C GLN A 115 10.31 -16.64 14.51
N LEU A 116 10.62 -16.76 15.80
CA LEU A 116 9.64 -17.13 16.81
C LEU A 116 8.49 -16.11 16.93
N ARG A 117 8.77 -14.84 16.62
CA ARG A 117 7.76 -13.76 16.62
C ARG A 117 6.93 -13.71 15.33
N LEU A 118 7.53 -14.12 14.21
CA LEU A 118 6.88 -14.16 12.90
C LEU A 118 6.11 -15.46 12.66
N SER A 119 6.50 -16.54 13.35
CA SER A 119 5.67 -17.74 13.39
C SER A 119 4.32 -17.35 13.99
N PRO A 120 3.19 -17.78 13.38
CA PRO A 120 1.89 -17.53 13.96
C PRO A 120 1.88 -18.23 15.31
N ALA A 121 2.18 -17.46 16.37
CA ALA A 121 1.97 -17.90 17.72
C ALA A 121 0.52 -18.37 17.75
N ARG A 122 0.32 -19.65 18.05
CA ARG A 122 -0.97 -20.20 18.39
C ARG A 122 -1.45 -19.44 19.62
N THR A 123 -2.05 -18.28 19.41
CA THR A 123 -2.78 -17.55 20.45
C THR A 123 -3.99 -18.43 20.74
N GLY A 124 -3.88 -19.24 21.78
CA GLY A 124 -4.96 -20.07 22.27
C GLY A 124 -6.15 -19.23 22.69
N SER A 125 -7.32 -19.72 22.28
CA SER A 125 -8.66 -19.54 22.87
C SER A 125 -9.22 -18.12 23.05
N SER A 126 -10.12 -17.72 22.14
CA SER A 126 -11.50 -17.40 22.54
C SER A 126 -12.48 -17.85 21.45
N THR A 127 -13.28 -18.84 21.82
CA THR A 127 -14.66 -19.12 21.42
C THR A 127 -15.07 -18.87 19.95
N GLN A 128 -15.37 -19.98 19.27
CA GLN A 128 -16.23 -20.04 18.10
C GLN A 128 -17.53 -19.27 18.35
N GLU A 129 -17.79 -18.25 17.54
CA GLU A 129 -19.14 -17.77 17.28
C GLU A 129 -19.40 -17.95 15.78
N ALA A 130 -20.46 -18.70 15.49
CA ALA A 130 -20.83 -19.15 14.16
C ALA A 130 -21.31 -17.98 13.27
N PRO A 131 -21.28 -18.12 11.93
CA PRO A 131 -21.68 -17.05 11.02
C PRO A 131 -23.21 -16.84 11.06
N ALA A 132 -23.64 -15.61 11.32
CA ALA A 132 -25.02 -15.19 11.09
C ALA A 132 -25.26 -15.01 9.58
N GLU A 133 -26.26 -15.71 9.03
CA GLU A 133 -26.80 -15.49 7.69
C GLU A 133 -27.41 -14.09 7.56
N PRO A 134 -27.17 -13.37 6.45
CA PRO A 134 -28.04 -12.28 6.04
C PRO A 134 -29.16 -12.80 5.13
N GLN A 135 -30.39 -12.74 5.63
CA GLN A 135 -31.62 -12.86 4.86
C GLN A 135 -31.86 -11.61 3.97
N PRO A 136 -32.65 -11.72 2.89
CA PRO A 136 -32.67 -10.79 1.78
C PRO A 136 -33.58 -9.57 2.06
N SER A 137 -33.11 -8.37 1.75
CA SER A 137 -33.99 -7.20 1.60
C SER A 137 -33.99 -6.74 0.14
N ALA A 138 -35.18 -6.84 -0.43
CA ALA A 138 -35.52 -6.43 -1.77
C ALA A 138 -35.61 -4.90 -1.90
N ASP A 139 -35.43 -4.47 -3.15
CA ASP A 139 -36.00 -3.29 -3.78
C ASP A 139 -35.51 -1.90 -3.32
N SER A 140 -34.58 -1.33 -4.10
CA SER A 140 -34.56 0.11 -4.32
C SER A 140 -34.52 0.39 -5.82
N LYS A 141 -35.65 0.88 -6.32
CA LYS A 141 -35.88 1.39 -7.68
C LYS A 141 -34.82 2.41 -8.10
N PRO A 142 -34.52 2.51 -9.41
CA PRO A 142 -33.61 3.52 -9.95
C PRO A 142 -34.25 4.91 -9.81
N THR A 143 -33.55 5.84 -9.16
CA THR A 143 -33.92 7.26 -9.12
C THR A 143 -33.22 8.00 -10.26
N PRO A 144 -33.87 8.94 -10.97
CA PRO A 144 -33.40 9.45 -12.25
C PRO A 144 -32.16 10.34 -12.10
N ALA A 145 -31.28 10.26 -13.09
CA ALA A 145 -30.11 11.12 -13.24
C ALA A 145 -30.50 12.60 -13.29
N ALA A 146 -29.94 13.39 -12.38
CA ALA A 146 -29.89 14.84 -12.50
C ALA A 146 -28.60 15.24 -13.25
N PRO A 147 -28.65 16.27 -14.12
CA PRO A 147 -27.47 16.70 -14.86
C PRO A 147 -26.65 17.63 -13.96
N SER A 148 -25.51 17.15 -13.46
CA SER A 148 -24.56 17.98 -12.70
C SER A 148 -23.29 18.23 -13.51
N ARG A 149 -23.11 19.51 -13.82
CA ARG A 149 -21.97 20.20 -14.43
C ARG A 149 -20.65 19.41 -14.42
N GLU A 150 -20.07 19.29 -15.60
CA GLU A 150 -18.65 18.99 -15.82
C GLU A 150 -17.79 20.04 -15.09
N GLN A 151 -17.36 19.72 -13.87
CA GLN A 151 -16.23 20.38 -13.24
C GLN A 151 -15.09 19.36 -13.23
N SER A 152 -14.25 19.46 -14.26
CA SER A 152 -12.95 18.78 -14.30
C SER A 152 -12.10 19.33 -13.16
N ALA A 153 -12.11 18.66 -12.01
CA ALA A 153 -11.14 18.91 -10.96
C ALA A 153 -9.78 18.44 -11.47
N GLN A 154 -8.93 19.40 -11.89
CA GLN A 154 -7.57 19.09 -12.28
C GLN A 154 -6.77 18.61 -11.05
N GLU A 155 -6.21 17.42 -11.17
CA GLU A 155 -5.32 16.85 -10.16
C GLU A 155 -4.12 17.77 -9.94
N THR A 156 -4.00 18.34 -8.74
CA THR A 156 -2.91 19.26 -8.41
C THR A 156 -1.65 18.47 -8.09
N ARG A 157 -0.72 18.36 -9.04
CA ARG A 157 0.62 17.82 -8.79
C ARG A 157 1.53 18.92 -8.23
N ARG A 158 1.97 18.79 -6.99
CA ARG A 158 3.07 19.62 -6.46
C ARG A 158 4.40 19.05 -6.92
N THR A 159 5.13 19.81 -7.73
CA THR A 159 6.53 19.54 -8.06
C THR A 159 7.38 20.56 -7.32
N GLY A 160 8.47 20.13 -6.68
CA GLY A 160 9.29 21.01 -5.86
C GLY A 160 10.56 20.32 -5.39
N HIS A 161 11.53 21.12 -4.96
CA HIS A 161 12.75 20.64 -4.32
C HIS A 161 12.52 20.48 -2.83
N ILE A 162 12.98 19.38 -2.25
CA ILE A 162 12.99 19.18 -0.80
C ILE A 162 14.08 20.10 -0.24
N LEU A 163 13.75 20.92 0.76
CA LEU A 163 14.74 21.80 1.40
C LEU A 163 15.81 20.95 2.09
N ARG A 164 17.06 21.43 2.08
CA ARG A 164 18.18 20.72 2.72
C ARG A 164 17.93 20.49 4.21
N ASP A 165 17.21 21.42 4.85
CA ASP A 165 16.85 21.31 6.26
C ASP A 165 15.86 20.18 6.53
N ASP A 166 14.88 19.98 5.64
CA ASP A 166 13.94 18.84 5.71
C ASP A 166 14.70 17.53 5.51
N LEU A 167 15.62 17.48 4.54
CA LEU A 167 16.48 16.31 4.33
C LEU A 167 17.37 16.04 5.56
N LEU A 168 17.87 17.10 6.21
CA LEU A 168 18.66 17.00 7.43
C LEU A 168 17.80 16.53 8.62
N ALA A 169 16.54 16.93 8.69
CA ALA A 169 15.60 16.48 9.70
C ALA A 169 15.33 14.97 9.54
N TYR A 170 15.11 14.50 8.31
CA TYR A 170 14.99 13.06 8.00
C TYR A 170 16.27 12.31 8.35
N ALA A 171 17.44 12.85 7.97
CA ALA A 171 18.74 12.28 8.33
C ALA A 171 18.90 12.11 9.85
N LYS A 172 18.51 13.13 10.61
CA LYS A 172 18.58 13.12 12.08
C LYS A 172 17.59 12.14 12.69
N ALA A 173 16.39 12.02 12.11
CA ALA A 173 15.37 11.05 12.51
C ALA A 173 15.77 9.60 12.22
N CYS A 174 16.50 9.35 11.13
CA CYS A 174 17.04 8.03 10.77
C CYS A 174 18.31 7.64 11.56
N GLY A 175 18.66 8.35 12.64
CA GLY A 175 19.83 8.05 13.47
C GLY A 175 21.11 8.81 13.11
N GLY A 176 21.01 9.92 12.36
CA GLY A 176 22.14 10.79 12.01
C GLY A 176 22.85 10.40 10.70
N LEU A 177 24.12 10.82 10.53
CA LEU A 177 24.90 10.57 9.30
C LEU A 177 25.01 9.07 8.93
N GLY A 178 24.92 8.17 9.90
CA GLY A 178 24.92 6.72 9.66
C GLY A 178 23.68 6.24 8.89
N GLY A 179 22.49 6.75 9.22
CA GLY A 179 21.23 6.40 8.54
C GLY A 179 21.15 6.94 7.11
N VAL A 180 21.68 8.13 6.88
CA VAL A 180 21.78 8.72 5.53
C VAL A 180 22.69 7.90 4.62
N SER A 181 23.80 7.39 5.17
CA SER A 181 24.72 6.55 4.42
C SER A 181 24.06 5.23 3.99
N VAL A 182 23.19 4.64 4.83
CA VAL A 182 22.42 3.45 4.48
C VAL A 182 21.39 3.73 3.39
N ILE A 183 20.68 4.86 3.45
CA ILE A 183 19.70 5.26 2.41
C ILE A 183 20.41 5.55 1.08
N ALA A 184 21.56 6.24 1.11
CA ALA A 184 22.35 6.54 -0.08
C ALA A 184 22.95 5.27 -0.72
N VAL A 185 23.43 4.33 0.08
CA VAL A 185 23.94 3.02 -0.40
C VAL A 185 22.81 2.12 -0.92
N LEU A 186 21.57 2.34 -0.50
CA LEU A 186 20.40 1.61 -1.02
C LEU A 186 19.85 2.17 -2.35
N MET A 187 20.20 3.41 -2.71
CA MET A 187 19.72 4.09 -3.92
C MET A 187 20.72 4.10 -5.09
N VAL A 188 21.96 3.65 -4.88
CA VAL A 188 22.99 3.44 -5.93
C VAL A 188 23.05 1.97 -6.28
#